data_AF-A0A9P8BBZ7-F1
#
_entry.id   AF-A0A9P8BBZ7-F1
#
_cell.length_a   1.000
_cell.length_b   1.000
_cell.length_c   1.000
_cell.angle_alpha   90.00
_cell.angle_beta   90.00
_cell.angle_gamma   90.00
#
_symmetry.space_group_name_H-M   'P 1'
#
loop_
_entity.id
_entity.type
_entity.pdbx_description
1 polymer ?
#
loop_
_entity_poly.entity_id
_entity_poly.type
_entity_poly.pdbx_seq_one_letter_code
_entity_poly.pdbx_strand_id
1 'polypeptide(L)'
;MVVDFSVKMDMFNILQSGTPSQLAAFGRRFMEVGDYPCALLSYDCALQKPDPLRDLPLDGILLLLEDYLRYRSVLRDLGSTNELARRVSVQRALHFAPIIDASGGKEPEGARRYTVDQSSILFARTNQRIIGGRDNNGNIVLLASEVDLVIKRTLADRYNLVVRRIAALAREARALQPCLDHAATGVCPRRNCYRDHTALDNTTFTKRVRVIAMVMIIVHSIYTEPGTAEHSSRSYTQRLWLSRMFHCLFPVVPDLGSLPNLDIVFPEYRPFLGILKVWLQEGLNGLNPQNERASRHFMGEFLFMSLLAYSLDHRGAHQYGPRIPCASLRLPMLIHSSGQATAAEESLVWLTGKEPSSLMAGVLSARHISDMTTFPIDIHAFVGYLELLTSHVVVNRNLQGSKLPGEAKLHRLTLPRTWAIAVLARPSPPYRKFVVVSNLVEAFENLLYGITHPESSRRYSSKGDSSQNVTQSFRARWRPDFVKH
;
A
#
# COMPACT_ATOMS: atom_id res chain seq x y z
N MET A 1 -14.34 -35.78 4.14
CA MET A 1 -15.43 -35.49 5.10
C MET A 1 -16.58 -34.95 4.26
N VAL A 2 -17.77 -35.58 4.30
CA VAL A 2 -18.91 -35.11 3.50
C VAL A 2 -19.65 -34.07 4.34
N VAL A 3 -19.89 -32.87 3.80
CA VAL A 3 -20.70 -31.85 4.49
C VAL A 3 -22.15 -32.32 4.52
N ASP A 4 -22.75 -32.34 5.71
CA ASP A 4 -24.15 -32.69 5.91
C ASP A 4 -25.08 -31.73 5.13
N PHE A 5 -26.16 -32.28 4.57
CA PHE A 5 -27.19 -31.53 3.84
C PHE A 5 -27.84 -30.44 4.70
N SER A 6 -27.97 -30.69 6.01
CA SER A 6 -28.46 -29.72 7.00
C SER A 6 -27.69 -28.40 6.95
N VAL A 7 -26.35 -28.47 6.91
CA VAL A 7 -25.46 -27.29 6.89
C VAL A 7 -25.65 -26.45 5.63
N LYS A 8 -25.94 -27.09 4.49
CA LYS A 8 -26.21 -26.39 3.23
C LYS A 8 -27.57 -25.69 3.28
N MET A 9 -28.58 -26.33 3.88
CA MET A 9 -29.89 -25.71 4.09
C MET A 9 -29.80 -24.48 5.01
N ASP A 10 -29.00 -24.56 6.07
CA ASP A 10 -28.75 -23.40 6.95
C ASP A 10 -28.09 -22.23 6.21
N MET A 11 -27.10 -22.53 5.36
CA MET A 11 -26.49 -21.52 4.50
C MET A 11 -27.54 -20.86 3.60
N PHE A 12 -28.45 -21.63 2.98
CA PHE A 12 -29.51 -21.07 2.13
C PHE A 12 -30.51 -20.21 2.90
N ASN A 13 -30.88 -20.61 4.12
CA ASN A 13 -31.75 -19.80 4.98
C ASN A 13 -31.08 -18.47 5.33
N ILE A 14 -29.77 -18.47 5.55
CA ILE A 14 -29.01 -17.24 5.85
C ILE A 14 -28.77 -16.40 4.59
N LEU A 15 -28.65 -17.01 3.42
CA LEU A 15 -28.61 -16.29 2.15
C LEU A 15 -29.90 -15.48 1.94
N GLN A 16 -31.05 -15.99 2.41
CA GLN A 16 -32.31 -15.26 2.41
C GLN A 16 -32.37 -14.15 3.46
N SER A 17 -31.80 -14.37 4.66
CA SER A 17 -31.78 -13.34 5.72
C SER A 17 -30.76 -12.23 5.47
N GLY A 18 -29.70 -12.50 4.70
CA GLY A 18 -28.73 -11.53 4.25
C GLY A 18 -27.71 -11.07 5.30
N THR A 19 -27.37 -11.91 6.29
CA THR A 19 -26.39 -11.56 7.35
C THR A 19 -24.94 -11.84 6.89
N PRO A 20 -24.12 -10.83 6.54
CA PRO A 20 -22.83 -11.06 5.88
C PRO A 20 -21.80 -11.80 6.74
N SER A 21 -21.77 -11.51 8.04
CA SER A 21 -20.83 -12.12 9.00
C SER A 21 -21.06 -13.63 9.17
N GLN A 22 -22.32 -14.06 9.18
CA GLN A 22 -22.68 -15.49 9.22
C GLN A 22 -22.30 -16.18 7.91
N LEU A 23 -22.60 -15.56 6.76
CA LEU A 23 -22.20 -16.08 5.46
C LEU A 23 -20.67 -16.24 5.34
N ALA A 24 -19.89 -15.27 5.83
CA ALA A 24 -18.44 -15.40 5.88
C ALA A 24 -17.99 -16.59 6.76
N ALA A 25 -18.67 -16.84 7.88
CA ALA A 25 -18.41 -18.01 8.73
C ALA A 25 -18.71 -19.34 8.02
N PHE A 26 -19.80 -19.42 7.26
CA PHE A 26 -20.07 -20.58 6.39
C PHE A 26 -19.00 -20.73 5.32
N GLY A 27 -18.57 -19.63 4.71
CA GLY A 27 -17.46 -19.62 3.75
C GLY A 27 -16.18 -20.25 4.31
N ARG A 28 -15.81 -19.92 5.56
CA ARG A 28 -14.68 -20.54 6.26
C ARG A 28 -14.89 -22.04 6.46
N ARG A 29 -16.05 -22.43 6.98
CA ARG A 29 -16.38 -23.83 7.26
C ARG A 29 -16.38 -24.71 5.99
N PHE A 30 -16.96 -24.24 4.89
CA PHE A 30 -16.96 -24.98 3.63
C PHE A 30 -15.57 -25.10 3.02
N MET A 31 -14.72 -24.09 3.21
CA MET A 31 -13.33 -24.12 2.77
C MET A 31 -12.52 -25.21 3.50
N GLU A 32 -12.70 -25.34 4.81
CA GLU A 32 -12.04 -26.39 5.61
C GLU A 32 -12.42 -27.81 5.16
N VAL A 33 -13.64 -28.00 4.66
CA VAL A 33 -14.12 -29.30 4.16
C VAL A 33 -13.83 -29.50 2.65
N GLY A 34 -13.35 -28.47 1.95
CA GLY A 34 -13.07 -28.51 0.51
C GLY A 34 -14.30 -28.38 -0.40
N ASP A 35 -15.45 -27.92 0.13
CA ASP A 35 -16.64 -27.61 -0.68
C ASP A 35 -16.55 -26.19 -1.26
N TYR A 36 -15.64 -26.02 -2.22
CA TYR A 36 -15.34 -24.72 -2.83
C TYR A 36 -16.55 -24.02 -3.46
N PRO A 37 -17.52 -24.69 -4.11
CA PRO A 37 -18.71 -24.03 -4.64
C PRO A 37 -19.59 -23.40 -3.54
N CYS A 38 -19.82 -24.08 -2.42
CA CYS A 38 -20.59 -23.52 -1.31
C CYS A 38 -19.81 -22.40 -0.61
N ALA A 39 -18.49 -22.55 -0.47
CA ALA A 39 -17.63 -21.49 0.05
C ALA A 39 -17.68 -20.24 -0.85
N LEU A 40 -17.58 -20.42 -2.17
CA LEU A 40 -17.65 -19.35 -3.15
C LEU A 40 -18.99 -18.60 -3.06
N LEU A 41 -20.11 -19.32 -3.03
CA LEU A 41 -21.43 -18.71 -2.92
C LEU A 41 -21.59 -17.91 -1.61
N SER A 42 -21.13 -18.49 -0.50
CA SER A 42 -21.20 -17.83 0.81
C SER A 42 -20.40 -16.52 0.82
N TYR A 43 -19.16 -16.56 0.33
CA TYR A 43 -18.31 -15.38 0.25
C TYR A 43 -18.81 -14.36 -0.79
N ASP A 44 -19.31 -14.80 -1.95
CA ASP A 44 -19.87 -13.90 -2.97
C ASP A 44 -21.00 -13.06 -2.36
N CYS A 45 -21.90 -13.67 -1.59
CA CYS A 45 -22.98 -12.95 -0.94
C CYS A 45 -22.49 -12.08 0.22
N ALA A 46 -21.59 -12.57 1.07
CA ALA A 46 -21.03 -11.80 2.19
C ALA A 46 -20.27 -10.55 1.71
N LEU A 47 -19.49 -10.67 0.64
CA LEU A 47 -18.56 -9.64 0.17
C LEU A 47 -19.15 -8.74 -0.93
N GLN A 48 -20.32 -9.07 -1.45
CA GLN A 48 -21.09 -8.21 -2.35
C GLN A 48 -21.71 -6.99 -1.65
N LYS A 49 -21.91 -7.05 -0.33
CA LYS A 49 -22.38 -5.92 0.48
C LYS A 49 -21.57 -5.91 1.78
N PRO A 50 -20.26 -5.64 1.70
CA PRO A 50 -19.44 -5.65 2.90
C PRO A 50 -19.91 -4.54 3.83
N ASP A 51 -19.82 -4.79 5.13
CA ASP A 51 -20.05 -3.76 6.13
C ASP A 51 -19.14 -2.55 5.85
N PRO A 52 -19.62 -1.32 6.09
CA PRO A 52 -18.82 -0.14 5.84
C PRO A 52 -17.55 -0.18 6.69
N LEU A 53 -16.38 -0.31 6.04
CA LEU A 53 -15.07 -0.28 6.72
C LEU A 53 -14.78 1.04 7.44
N ARG A 54 -15.54 2.09 7.11
CA ARG A 54 -15.35 3.43 7.65
C ARG A 54 -15.26 3.41 9.17
N ASP A 55 -16.24 2.81 9.83
CA ASP A 55 -16.41 2.89 11.28
C ASP A 55 -16.04 1.58 12.01
N LEU A 56 -15.49 0.61 11.28
CA LEU A 56 -15.01 -0.65 11.88
C LEU A 56 -13.69 -0.44 12.65
N PRO A 57 -13.53 -1.06 13.83
CA PRO A 57 -12.25 -1.07 14.53
C PRO A 57 -11.22 -1.92 13.78
N LEU A 58 -9.93 -1.72 14.06
CA LEU A 58 -8.84 -2.45 13.38
C LEU A 58 -9.03 -3.97 13.40
N ASP A 59 -9.50 -4.56 14.51
CA ASP A 59 -9.75 -6.00 14.60
C ASP A 59 -10.88 -6.46 13.66
N GLY A 60 -11.93 -5.67 13.52
CA GLY A 60 -13.01 -5.94 12.56
C GLY A 60 -12.52 -5.85 11.12
N ILE A 61 -11.67 -4.86 10.82
CA ILE A 61 -11.05 -4.74 9.49
C ILE A 61 -10.14 -5.93 9.20
N LEU A 62 -9.31 -6.36 10.16
CA LEU A 62 -8.44 -7.53 10.01
C LEU A 62 -9.24 -8.80 9.70
N LEU A 63 -10.29 -9.09 10.48
CA LEU A 63 -11.16 -10.25 10.23
C LEU A 63 -11.76 -10.23 8.83
N LEU A 64 -12.26 -9.07 8.39
CA LEU A 64 -12.82 -8.94 7.04
C LEU A 64 -11.76 -9.19 5.96
N LEU A 65 -10.56 -8.62 6.11
CA LEU A 65 -9.46 -8.82 5.16
C LEU A 65 -8.95 -10.26 5.14
N GLU A 66 -9.01 -10.98 6.26
CA GLU A 66 -8.69 -12.40 6.31
C GLU A 66 -9.70 -13.21 5.48
N ASP A 67 -11.00 -12.90 5.60
CA ASP A 67 -12.03 -13.54 4.78
C ASP A 67 -11.85 -13.25 3.30
N TYR A 68 -11.38 -12.06 2.94
CA TYR A 68 -11.01 -11.74 1.56
C TYR A 68 -9.81 -12.55 1.05
N LEU A 69 -8.78 -12.75 1.87
CA LEU A 69 -7.64 -13.59 1.49
C LEU A 69 -8.05 -15.06 1.34
N ARG A 70 -8.99 -15.55 2.16
CA ARG A 70 -9.58 -16.89 2.01
C ARG A 70 -10.41 -16.99 0.72
N TYR A 71 -11.27 -16.03 0.46
CA TYR A 71 -12.05 -15.94 -0.79
C TYR A 71 -11.14 -15.94 -2.03
N ARG A 72 -10.04 -15.18 -2.00
CA ARG A 72 -9.01 -15.21 -3.04
C ARG A 72 -8.45 -16.61 -3.25
N SER A 73 -8.14 -17.34 -2.18
CA SER A 73 -7.64 -18.72 -2.29
C SER A 73 -8.69 -19.61 -2.97
N VAL A 74 -9.96 -19.54 -2.55
CA VAL A 74 -11.05 -20.32 -3.18
C VAL A 74 -11.11 -20.04 -4.69
N LEU A 75 -11.06 -18.77 -5.08
CA LEU A 75 -11.08 -18.39 -6.49
C LEU A 75 -9.85 -18.85 -7.26
N ARG A 76 -8.65 -18.75 -6.66
CA ARG A 76 -7.41 -19.24 -7.27
C ARG A 76 -7.45 -20.75 -7.46
N ASP A 77 -7.87 -21.49 -6.44
CA ASP A 77 -7.86 -22.95 -6.43
C ASP A 77 -8.91 -23.50 -7.42
N LEU A 78 -10.05 -22.83 -7.54
CA LEU A 78 -11.01 -23.04 -8.64
C LEU A 78 -10.38 -22.69 -10.00
N GLY A 79 -9.76 -21.52 -10.15
CA GLY A 79 -9.16 -21.07 -11.41
C GLY A 79 -7.99 -21.94 -11.90
N SER A 80 -7.24 -22.58 -11.00
CA SER A 80 -6.16 -23.52 -11.32
C SER A 80 -6.63 -24.93 -11.62
N THR A 81 -7.88 -25.26 -11.28
CA THR A 81 -8.45 -26.57 -11.58
C THR A 81 -8.63 -26.72 -13.10
N ASN A 82 -8.16 -27.83 -13.65
CA ASN A 82 -8.47 -28.23 -15.02
C ASN A 82 -9.85 -28.89 -15.08
N GLU A 83 -10.54 -28.75 -16.20
CA GLU A 83 -11.83 -29.41 -16.46
C GLU A 83 -12.95 -28.95 -15.50
N LEU A 84 -12.99 -27.65 -15.19
CA LEU A 84 -14.04 -27.06 -14.34
C LEU A 84 -15.44 -27.36 -14.88
N ALA A 85 -15.59 -27.34 -16.21
CA ALA A 85 -16.81 -27.64 -16.92
C ALA A 85 -17.38 -29.03 -16.59
N ARG A 86 -16.54 -30.00 -16.20
CA ARG A 86 -16.98 -31.37 -15.89
C ARG A 86 -17.51 -31.55 -14.48
N ARG A 87 -17.19 -30.64 -13.57
CA ARG A 87 -17.60 -30.75 -12.18
C ARG A 87 -19.07 -30.38 -12.07
N VAL A 88 -19.91 -31.37 -11.75
CA VAL A 88 -21.37 -31.20 -11.57
C VAL A 88 -21.69 -30.10 -10.55
N SER A 89 -20.88 -29.95 -9.51
CA SER A 89 -21.06 -28.88 -8.52
C SER A 89 -20.82 -27.48 -9.09
N VAL A 90 -19.87 -27.32 -10.02
CA VAL A 90 -19.59 -26.07 -10.72
C VAL A 90 -20.66 -25.77 -11.78
N GLN A 91 -21.09 -26.80 -12.52
CA GLN A 91 -22.23 -26.73 -13.45
C GLN A 91 -23.47 -26.18 -12.77
N ARG A 92 -23.82 -26.75 -11.60
CA ARG A 92 -24.96 -26.30 -10.78
C ARG A 92 -24.76 -24.88 -10.24
N ALA A 93 -23.57 -24.54 -9.75
CA ALA A 93 -23.31 -23.22 -9.17
C ALA A 93 -23.31 -22.08 -10.20
N LEU A 94 -22.93 -22.37 -11.45
CA LEU A 94 -22.82 -21.37 -12.53
C LEU A 94 -23.91 -21.54 -13.61
N HIS A 95 -24.92 -22.38 -13.38
CA HIS A 95 -26.10 -22.56 -14.23
C HIS A 95 -25.74 -22.89 -15.70
N PHE A 96 -24.97 -23.95 -15.91
CA PHE A 96 -24.73 -24.52 -17.24
C PHE A 96 -24.80 -26.05 -17.19
N ALA A 97 -25.13 -26.69 -18.31
CA ALA A 97 -25.33 -28.13 -18.37
C ALA A 97 -24.68 -28.75 -19.61
N PRO A 98 -24.24 -30.03 -19.56
CA PRO A 98 -23.80 -30.73 -20.77
C PRO A 98 -24.99 -30.96 -21.70
N ILE A 99 -24.75 -30.85 -23.01
CA ILE A 99 -25.75 -31.24 -24.01
C ILE A 99 -25.74 -32.76 -24.11
N ILE A 100 -26.90 -33.38 -23.95
CA ILE A 100 -27.08 -34.82 -24.09
C ILE A 100 -27.64 -35.07 -25.48
N ASP A 101 -26.80 -35.56 -26.39
CA ASP A 101 -27.25 -35.95 -27.72
C ASP A 101 -28.26 -37.10 -27.63
N ALA A 102 -29.32 -37.02 -28.44
CA ALA A 102 -30.39 -38.02 -28.49
C ALA A 102 -29.90 -39.44 -28.81
N SER A 103 -28.70 -39.57 -29.37
CA SER A 103 -28.04 -40.83 -29.69
C SER A 103 -27.47 -41.56 -28.46
N GLY A 104 -27.42 -40.92 -27.28
CA GLY A 104 -26.85 -41.50 -26.05
C GLY A 104 -25.35 -41.85 -26.16
N GLY A 105 -24.71 -41.47 -27.27
CA GLY A 105 -23.30 -41.72 -27.53
C GLY A 105 -22.43 -40.85 -26.62
N LYS A 106 -21.40 -41.45 -26.02
CA LYS A 106 -20.37 -40.68 -25.33
C LYS A 106 -19.58 -39.89 -26.37
N GLU A 107 -19.84 -38.60 -26.50
CA GLU A 107 -19.00 -37.71 -27.32
C GLU A 107 -17.53 -37.83 -26.89
N PRO A 108 -16.58 -37.78 -27.85
CA PRO A 108 -15.17 -37.76 -27.53
C PRO A 108 -14.87 -36.60 -26.60
N GLU A 109 -13.93 -36.83 -25.69
CA GLU A 109 -13.73 -36.04 -24.49
C GLU A 109 -13.44 -34.55 -24.76
N GLY A 110 -12.82 -34.21 -25.89
CA GLY A 110 -12.56 -32.84 -26.34
C GLY A 110 -13.70 -32.18 -27.12
N ALA A 111 -14.72 -32.93 -27.54
CA ALA A 111 -15.84 -32.42 -28.33
C ALA A 111 -17.06 -32.07 -27.47
N ARG A 112 -17.06 -32.41 -26.18
CA ARG A 112 -18.21 -32.19 -25.28
C ARG A 112 -18.69 -30.75 -25.30
N ARG A 113 -19.97 -30.60 -25.60
CA ARG A 113 -20.66 -29.31 -25.63
C ARG A 113 -21.48 -29.06 -24.37
N TYR A 114 -21.57 -27.79 -24.00
CA TYR A 114 -22.36 -27.32 -22.87
C TYR A 114 -23.27 -26.20 -23.33
N THR A 115 -24.48 -26.19 -22.79
CA THR A 115 -25.44 -25.08 -22.90
C THR A 115 -25.31 -24.18 -21.68
N VAL A 116 -25.10 -22.89 -21.95
CA VAL A 116 -25.08 -21.82 -20.94
C VAL A 116 -26.41 -21.08 -20.99
N ASP A 117 -27.17 -21.17 -19.90
CA ASP A 117 -28.49 -20.55 -19.77
C ASP A 117 -28.42 -19.02 -19.79
N GLN A 118 -29.44 -18.35 -20.33
CA GLN A 118 -29.50 -16.87 -20.38
C GLN A 118 -29.46 -16.20 -19.00
N SER A 119 -29.94 -16.89 -17.96
CA SER A 119 -29.88 -16.43 -16.57
C SER A 119 -28.50 -16.62 -15.93
N SER A 120 -27.61 -17.39 -16.56
CA SER A 120 -26.27 -17.62 -16.04
C SER A 120 -25.42 -16.34 -16.13
N ILE A 121 -24.60 -16.11 -15.11
CA ILE A 121 -23.59 -15.05 -15.17
C ILE A 121 -22.59 -15.25 -16.33
N LEU A 122 -22.38 -16.49 -16.77
CA LEU A 122 -21.46 -16.81 -17.85
C LEU A 122 -21.98 -16.25 -19.18
N PHE A 123 -23.31 -16.20 -19.35
CA PHE A 123 -23.97 -15.71 -20.57
C PHE A 123 -23.62 -14.26 -20.90
N ALA A 124 -23.58 -13.39 -19.87
CA ALA A 124 -23.23 -11.98 -20.06
C ALA A 124 -21.80 -11.78 -20.60
N ARG A 125 -20.88 -12.72 -20.31
CA ARG A 125 -19.47 -12.65 -20.69
C ARG A 125 -19.18 -13.29 -22.04
N THR A 126 -19.96 -14.29 -22.43
CA THR A 126 -19.83 -14.97 -23.73
C THR A 126 -20.34 -14.11 -24.88
N ASN A 127 -21.35 -13.28 -24.64
CA ASN A 127 -21.98 -12.43 -25.67
C ASN A 127 -21.02 -11.38 -26.27
N GLN A 128 -19.91 -11.05 -25.60
CA GLN A 128 -18.97 -10.01 -26.05
C GLN A 128 -17.95 -10.49 -27.09
N ARG A 129 -17.80 -11.82 -27.31
CA ARG A 129 -16.77 -12.39 -28.19
C ARG A 129 -17.20 -13.68 -28.90
N ILE A 130 -18.48 -13.82 -29.25
CA ILE A 130 -19.09 -15.11 -29.65
C ILE A 130 -18.27 -15.85 -30.73
N ILE A 131 -17.72 -17.00 -30.36
CA ILE A 131 -17.18 -18.04 -31.28
C ILE A 131 -18.17 -19.23 -31.38
N GLY A 132 -19.11 -19.38 -30.44
CA GLY A 132 -20.05 -20.51 -30.34
C GLY A 132 -21.43 -20.30 -30.99
N GLY A 133 -22.12 -21.40 -31.27
CA GLY A 133 -23.51 -21.40 -31.78
C GLY A 133 -24.55 -21.10 -30.69
N ARG A 134 -25.80 -20.85 -31.11
CA ARG A 134 -26.96 -20.76 -30.20
C ARG A 134 -27.88 -21.96 -30.39
N ASP A 135 -28.51 -22.41 -29.31
CA ASP A 135 -29.57 -23.41 -29.40
C ASP A 135 -30.93 -22.78 -29.78
N ASN A 136 -31.96 -23.61 -29.92
CA ASN A 136 -33.32 -23.16 -30.27
C ASN A 136 -33.97 -22.27 -29.20
N ASN A 137 -33.47 -22.32 -27.96
CA ASN A 137 -33.94 -21.51 -26.84
C ASN A 137 -33.13 -20.20 -26.71
N GLY A 138 -32.18 -19.96 -27.62
CA GLY A 138 -31.28 -18.82 -27.57
C GLY A 138 -30.19 -18.91 -26.50
N ASN A 139 -29.98 -20.07 -25.89
CA ASN A 139 -28.82 -20.32 -25.02
C ASN A 139 -27.56 -20.44 -25.85
N ILE A 140 -26.41 -20.19 -25.24
CA ILE A 140 -25.12 -20.28 -25.93
C ILE A 140 -24.56 -21.69 -25.78
N VAL A 141 -24.11 -22.27 -26.90
CA VAL A 141 -23.48 -23.58 -26.96
C VAL A 141 -21.96 -23.39 -27.08
N LEU A 142 -21.22 -23.95 -26.14
CA LEU A 142 -19.76 -23.85 -26.05
C LEU A 142 -19.10 -25.22 -25.91
N LEU A 143 -17.87 -25.33 -26.38
CA LEU A 143 -17.00 -26.47 -26.08
C LEU A 143 -16.54 -26.42 -24.61
N ALA A 144 -16.17 -27.58 -24.06
CA ALA A 144 -15.66 -27.70 -22.69
C ALA A 144 -14.51 -26.72 -22.36
N SER A 145 -13.55 -26.57 -23.29
CA SER A 145 -12.40 -25.67 -23.13
C SER A 145 -12.79 -24.19 -23.15
N GLU A 146 -13.80 -23.83 -23.94
CA GLU A 146 -14.34 -22.48 -24.01
C GLU A 146 -15.08 -22.13 -22.71
N VAL A 147 -15.89 -23.06 -22.19
CA VAL A 147 -16.55 -22.91 -20.88
C VAL A 147 -15.51 -22.70 -19.78
N ASP A 148 -14.47 -23.52 -19.72
CA ASP A 148 -13.39 -23.36 -18.73
C ASP A 148 -12.75 -21.97 -18.79
N LEU A 149 -12.47 -21.47 -20.00
CA LEU A 149 -11.90 -20.14 -20.21
C LEU A 149 -12.87 -19.03 -19.75
N VAL A 150 -14.15 -19.15 -20.08
CA VAL A 150 -15.20 -18.20 -19.67
C VAL A 150 -15.37 -18.20 -18.15
N ILE A 151 -15.36 -19.36 -17.51
CA ILE A 151 -15.40 -19.49 -16.04
C ILE A 151 -14.20 -18.77 -15.44
N LYS A 152 -12.98 -19.07 -15.88
CA LYS A 152 -11.75 -18.45 -15.34
C LYS A 152 -11.76 -16.93 -15.47
N ARG A 153 -12.19 -16.39 -16.63
CA ARG A 153 -12.36 -14.94 -16.82
C ARG A 153 -13.43 -14.35 -15.90
N THR A 154 -14.57 -15.02 -15.79
CA THR A 154 -15.67 -14.56 -14.92
C THR A 154 -15.24 -14.52 -13.45
N LEU A 155 -14.50 -15.53 -12.98
CA LEU A 155 -13.94 -15.57 -11.64
C LEU A 155 -12.91 -14.45 -11.42
N ALA A 156 -12.04 -14.19 -12.41
CA ALA A 156 -11.08 -13.10 -12.34
C ALA A 156 -11.75 -11.71 -12.31
N ASP A 157 -12.80 -11.49 -13.10
CA ASP A 157 -13.57 -10.25 -13.10
C ASP A 157 -14.28 -10.01 -11.77
N ARG A 158 -14.92 -11.06 -11.23
CA ARG A 158 -15.55 -11.03 -9.91
C ARG A 158 -14.53 -10.65 -8.84
N TYR A 159 -13.37 -11.29 -8.88
CA TYR A 159 -12.28 -11.00 -7.96
C TYR A 159 -11.83 -9.54 -8.04
N ASN A 160 -11.55 -9.07 -9.26
CA ASN A 160 -11.11 -7.70 -9.50
C ASN A 160 -12.14 -6.67 -9.00
N LEU A 161 -13.44 -6.92 -9.19
CA LEU A 161 -14.50 -6.07 -8.68
C LEU A 161 -14.47 -5.99 -7.14
N VAL A 162 -14.34 -7.14 -6.49
CA VAL A 162 -14.24 -7.24 -5.03
C VAL A 162 -13.01 -6.51 -4.52
N VAL A 163 -11.84 -6.72 -5.13
CA VAL A 163 -10.59 -6.04 -4.73
C VAL A 163 -10.71 -4.52 -4.86
N ARG A 164 -11.26 -4.02 -5.98
CA ARG A 164 -11.47 -2.57 -6.17
C ARG A 164 -12.36 -1.98 -5.07
N ARG A 165 -13.42 -2.72 -4.70
CA ARG A 165 -14.32 -2.30 -3.63
C ARG A 165 -13.61 -2.25 -2.28
N ILE A 166 -12.85 -3.27 -1.92
CA ILE A 166 -12.08 -3.27 -0.66
C ILE A 166 -11.09 -2.11 -0.64
N ALA A 167 -10.35 -1.90 -1.73
CA ALA A 167 -9.38 -0.82 -1.82
C ALA A 167 -10.06 0.55 -1.61
N ALA A 168 -11.25 0.74 -2.18
CA ALA A 168 -12.05 1.95 -1.97
C ALA A 168 -12.53 2.09 -0.52
N LEU A 169 -13.07 1.03 0.08
CA LEU A 169 -13.56 1.04 1.47
C LEU A 169 -12.42 1.24 2.48
N ALA A 170 -11.28 0.56 2.29
CA ALA A 170 -10.10 0.68 3.15
C ALA A 170 -9.46 2.08 3.01
N ARG A 171 -9.59 2.72 1.85
CA ARG A 171 -9.21 4.14 1.70
C ARG A 171 -10.00 5.02 2.66
N GLU A 172 -11.27 4.73 2.90
CA GLU A 172 -12.17 5.55 3.74
C GLU A 172 -12.23 5.09 5.21
N ALA A 173 -11.55 3.99 5.55
CA ALA A 173 -11.47 3.46 6.91
C ALA A 173 -10.82 4.46 7.87
N ARG A 174 -11.56 4.88 8.91
CA ARG A 174 -11.07 5.87 9.89
C ARG A 174 -9.87 5.32 10.66
N ALA A 175 -9.92 4.05 11.05
CA ALA A 175 -8.87 3.36 11.82
C ALA A 175 -7.47 3.39 11.17
N LEU A 176 -7.40 3.63 9.85
CA LEU A 176 -6.15 3.77 9.10
C LEU A 176 -5.65 5.21 8.99
N GLN A 177 -6.39 6.16 9.54
CA GLN A 177 -6.11 7.59 9.49
C GLN A 177 -6.12 8.15 10.93
N PRO A 178 -5.05 7.94 11.71
CA PRO A 178 -4.97 8.50 13.05
C PRO A 178 -5.08 10.04 13.01
N CYS A 179 -5.80 10.62 13.96
CA CYS A 179 -5.89 12.06 14.10
C CYS A 179 -4.59 12.62 14.70
N LEU A 180 -3.81 13.35 13.89
CA LEU A 180 -2.56 13.95 14.35
C LEU A 180 -2.77 14.95 15.49
N ASP A 181 -3.85 15.75 15.48
CA ASP A 181 -4.14 16.71 16.55
C ASP A 181 -4.38 16.00 17.90
N HIS A 182 -5.18 14.94 17.87
CA HIS A 182 -5.44 14.12 19.06
C HIS A 182 -4.19 13.37 19.49
N ALA A 183 -3.43 12.79 18.56
CA ALA A 183 -2.20 12.08 18.88
C ALA A 183 -1.15 13.00 19.51
N ALA A 184 -1.01 14.23 19.01
CA ALA A 184 0.00 15.17 19.50
C ALA A 184 -0.39 15.90 20.80
N THR A 185 -1.68 16.16 21.02
CA THR A 185 -2.13 17.03 22.12
C THR A 185 -3.10 16.36 23.11
N GLY A 186 -3.54 15.14 22.82
CA GLY A 186 -4.63 14.46 23.54
C GLY A 186 -6.02 15.04 23.22
N VAL A 187 -6.14 16.14 22.48
CA VAL A 187 -7.41 16.83 22.22
C VAL A 187 -7.61 17.07 20.73
N CYS A 188 -8.77 16.69 20.20
CA CYS A 188 -9.18 17.06 18.85
C CYS A 188 -10.19 18.23 18.90
N PRO A 189 -9.95 19.37 18.24
CA PRO A 189 -10.91 20.47 18.22
C PRO A 189 -12.17 20.17 17.38
N ARG A 190 -12.14 19.12 16.55
CA ARG A 190 -13.25 18.76 15.66
C ARG A 190 -14.23 17.84 16.38
N ARG A 191 -15.47 18.31 16.58
CA ARG A 191 -16.55 17.54 17.23
C ARG A 191 -16.84 16.21 16.52
N ASN A 192 -16.85 16.21 15.18
CA ASN A 192 -17.08 15.03 14.35
C ASN A 192 -15.84 14.72 13.50
N CYS A 193 -14.72 14.43 14.15
CA CYS A 193 -13.49 14.07 13.45
C CYS A 193 -13.71 12.77 12.63
N TYR A 194 -13.37 12.82 11.34
CA TYR A 194 -13.39 11.65 10.46
C TYR A 194 -12.15 10.77 10.63
N ARG A 195 -11.20 11.18 11.46
CA ARG A 195 -9.97 10.44 11.75
C ARG A 195 -10.13 9.66 13.05
N ASP A 196 -9.27 8.69 13.22
CA ASP A 196 -9.28 7.81 14.38
C ASP A 196 -8.67 8.46 15.63
N HIS A 197 -9.32 8.22 16.77
CA HIS A 197 -8.93 8.68 18.12
C HIS A 197 -8.62 7.48 19.05
N THR A 198 -8.29 6.32 18.50
CA THR A 198 -7.90 5.14 19.29
C THR A 198 -6.59 5.36 20.07
N ALA A 199 -6.33 4.43 21.00
CA ALA A 199 -5.16 4.43 21.85
C ALA A 199 -3.84 4.47 21.05
N LEU A 200 -2.88 5.23 21.59
CA LEU A 200 -1.54 5.40 21.05
C LEU A 200 -0.62 4.30 21.63
N ASP A 201 -0.89 3.04 21.27
CA ASP A 201 -0.11 1.90 21.73
C ASP A 201 0.51 1.09 20.58
N ASN A 202 1.52 0.28 20.93
CA ASN A 202 2.27 -0.50 19.93
C ASN A 202 1.42 -1.59 19.27
N THR A 203 0.42 -2.11 19.97
CA THR A 203 -0.50 -3.14 19.46
C THR A 203 -1.37 -2.56 18.35
N THR A 204 -1.93 -1.37 18.57
CA THR A 204 -2.74 -0.61 17.61
C THR A 204 -1.90 -0.20 16.41
N PHE A 205 -0.66 0.25 16.63
CA PHE A 205 0.31 0.51 15.57
C PHE A 205 0.55 -0.74 14.70
N THR A 206 0.88 -1.88 15.32
CA THR A 206 1.13 -3.15 14.61
C THR A 206 -0.09 -3.61 13.83
N LYS A 207 -1.29 -3.56 14.44
CA LYS A 207 -2.55 -3.87 13.75
C LYS A 207 -2.77 -2.99 12.53
N ARG A 208 -2.50 -1.68 12.63
CA ARG A 208 -2.63 -0.74 11.51
C ARG A 208 -1.67 -1.09 10.37
N VAL A 209 -0.40 -1.39 10.68
CA VAL A 209 0.58 -1.86 9.68
C VAL A 209 0.11 -3.16 9.04
N ARG A 210 -0.38 -4.12 9.82
CA ARG A 210 -0.92 -5.41 9.33
C ARG A 210 -2.10 -5.19 8.38
N VAL A 211 -3.05 -4.32 8.72
CA VAL A 211 -4.18 -3.99 7.83
C VAL A 211 -3.68 -3.41 6.50
N ILE A 212 -2.78 -2.41 6.53
CA ILE A 212 -2.23 -1.81 5.30
C ILE A 212 -1.50 -2.88 4.47
N ALA A 213 -0.70 -3.74 5.11
CA ALA A 213 0.00 -4.85 4.46
C ALA A 213 -0.97 -5.82 3.76
N MET A 214 -2.07 -6.20 4.42
CA MET A 214 -3.12 -7.04 3.84
C MET A 214 -3.79 -6.39 2.64
N VAL A 215 -4.13 -5.11 2.73
CA VAL A 215 -4.71 -4.38 1.59
C VAL A 215 -3.74 -4.34 0.42
N MET A 216 -2.44 -4.13 0.67
CA MET A 216 -1.42 -4.19 -0.39
C MET A 216 -1.34 -5.58 -1.05
N ILE A 217 -1.40 -6.66 -0.26
CA ILE A 217 -1.44 -8.03 -0.77
C ILE A 217 -2.67 -8.25 -1.67
N ILE A 218 -3.83 -7.78 -1.24
CA ILE A 218 -5.09 -7.91 -1.97
C ILE A 218 -5.03 -7.09 -3.26
N VAL A 219 -4.61 -5.82 -3.21
CA VAL A 219 -4.48 -4.95 -4.38
C VAL A 219 -3.45 -5.48 -5.39
N HIS A 220 -2.34 -6.08 -4.93
CA HIS A 220 -1.32 -6.62 -5.83
C HIS A 220 -1.86 -7.75 -6.73
N SER A 221 -2.88 -8.45 -6.25
CA SER A 221 -3.46 -9.58 -6.97
C SER A 221 -4.49 -9.22 -8.03
N ILE A 222 -4.75 -7.92 -8.27
CA ILE A 222 -5.58 -7.48 -9.40
C ILE A 222 -4.89 -7.93 -10.69
N TYR A 223 -5.60 -8.72 -11.50
CA TYR A 223 -5.17 -9.01 -12.86
C TYR A 223 -5.48 -7.79 -13.74
N THR A 224 -4.45 -7.22 -14.35
CA THR A 224 -4.59 -6.12 -15.32
C THR A 224 -3.82 -6.48 -16.58
N GLU A 225 -4.48 -6.44 -17.74
CA GLU A 225 -3.79 -6.51 -19.03
C GLU A 225 -2.91 -5.24 -19.20
N PRO A 226 -1.64 -5.37 -19.60
CA PRO A 226 -0.75 -4.24 -19.86
C PRO A 226 -1.33 -3.25 -20.88
N GLY A 227 -1.09 -1.95 -20.70
CA GLY A 227 -1.52 -0.90 -21.64
C GLY A 227 -2.98 -0.46 -21.53
N THR A 228 -3.77 -1.05 -20.63
CA THR A 228 -5.17 -0.66 -20.39
C THR A 228 -5.28 0.50 -19.40
N ALA A 229 -6.41 1.21 -19.39
CA ALA A 229 -6.69 2.26 -18.37
C ALA A 229 -6.63 1.70 -16.93
N GLU A 230 -6.87 0.39 -16.76
CA GLU A 230 -6.76 -0.30 -15.48
C GLU A 230 -5.32 -0.35 -14.97
N HIS A 231 -4.33 -0.44 -15.87
CA HIS A 231 -2.92 -0.39 -15.50
C HIS A 231 -2.55 0.96 -14.86
N SER A 232 -3.02 2.07 -15.42
CA SER A 232 -2.82 3.42 -14.84
C SER A 232 -3.49 3.57 -13.48
N SER A 233 -4.71 3.02 -13.32
CA SER A 233 -5.42 2.99 -12.05
C SER A 233 -4.66 2.19 -10.97
N ARG A 234 -4.03 1.08 -11.36
CA ARG A 234 -3.18 0.27 -10.48
C ARG A 234 -1.98 1.08 -9.99
N SER A 235 -1.25 1.76 -10.86
CA SER A 235 -0.07 2.55 -10.47
C SER A 235 -0.42 3.67 -9.47
N TYR A 236 -1.55 4.36 -9.68
CA TYR A 236 -2.07 5.32 -8.69
C TYR A 236 -2.39 4.66 -7.34
N THR A 237 -3.06 3.50 -7.37
CA THR A 237 -3.43 2.76 -6.16
C THR A 237 -2.19 2.26 -5.39
N GLN A 238 -1.17 1.76 -6.10
CA GLN A 238 0.10 1.36 -5.51
C GLN A 238 0.77 2.53 -4.79
N ARG A 239 0.89 3.69 -5.44
CA ARG A 239 1.47 4.90 -4.85
C ARG A 239 0.74 5.36 -3.60
N LEU A 240 -0.60 5.36 -3.63
CA LEU A 240 -1.42 5.69 -2.46
C LEU A 240 -1.09 4.80 -1.27
N TRP A 241 -1.04 3.48 -1.47
CA TRP A 241 -0.77 2.53 -0.39
C TRP A 241 0.68 2.54 0.09
N LEU A 242 1.65 2.81 -0.80
CA LEU A 242 3.04 3.06 -0.41
C LEU A 242 3.16 4.31 0.48
N SER A 243 2.50 5.41 0.10
CA SER A 243 2.44 6.63 0.93
C SER A 243 1.80 6.35 2.29
N ARG A 244 0.66 5.63 2.34
CA ARG A 244 0.05 5.23 3.62
C ARG A 244 0.96 4.36 4.48
N MET A 245 1.65 3.40 3.87
CA MET A 245 2.61 2.57 4.58
C MET A 245 3.76 3.42 5.12
N PHE A 246 4.27 4.37 4.34
CA PHE A 246 5.28 5.32 4.79
C PHE A 246 4.81 6.13 6.00
N HIS A 247 3.66 6.80 5.92
CA HIS A 247 3.14 7.60 7.05
C HIS A 247 2.83 6.75 8.29
N CYS A 248 2.48 5.47 8.10
CA CYS A 248 2.27 4.56 9.22
C CYS A 248 3.61 4.23 9.90
N LEU A 249 4.66 3.89 9.14
CA LEU A 249 5.95 3.46 9.67
C LEU A 249 6.86 4.60 10.15
N PHE A 250 6.68 5.79 9.58
CA PHE A 250 7.38 7.03 9.91
C PHE A 250 6.37 8.12 10.32
N PRO A 251 5.65 7.94 11.43
CA PRO A 251 4.66 8.91 11.85
C PRO A 251 5.35 10.18 12.38
N VAL A 252 4.68 11.33 12.21
CA VAL A 252 5.17 12.62 12.74
C VAL A 252 5.12 12.67 14.26
N VAL A 253 4.15 11.97 14.86
CA VAL A 253 4.00 11.87 16.30
C VAL A 253 4.55 10.52 16.74
N PRO A 254 5.64 10.47 17.55
CA PRO A 254 6.26 9.22 17.96
C PRO A 254 5.32 8.24 18.68
N ASP A 255 4.30 8.76 19.37
CA ASP A 255 3.31 7.96 20.09
C ASP A 255 2.42 7.10 19.16
N LEU A 256 2.35 7.45 17.86
CA LEU A 256 1.65 6.63 16.86
C LEU A 256 2.41 5.36 16.48
N GLY A 257 3.64 5.19 16.97
CA GLY A 257 4.50 4.05 16.72
C GLY A 257 5.78 4.43 16.00
N SER A 258 6.61 3.44 15.73
CA SER A 258 7.80 3.60 14.90
C SER A 258 8.24 2.25 14.35
N LEU A 259 8.94 2.24 13.22
CA LEU A 259 9.43 1.01 12.61
C LEU A 259 10.17 0.07 13.60
N PRO A 260 11.06 0.54 14.50
CA PRO A 260 11.72 -0.34 15.46
C PRO A 260 10.80 -0.98 16.51
N ASN A 261 9.59 -0.46 16.69
CA ASN A 261 8.60 -1.03 17.61
C ASN A 261 7.67 -2.03 16.91
N LEU A 262 7.72 -2.14 15.58
CA LEU A 262 6.85 -3.02 14.81
C LEU A 262 7.10 -4.48 15.18
N ASP A 263 6.07 -5.15 15.67
CA ASP A 263 6.08 -6.60 15.78
C ASP A 263 5.89 -7.22 14.39
N ILE A 264 6.94 -7.88 13.88
CA ILE A 264 6.93 -8.52 12.56
C ILE A 264 6.39 -9.96 12.60
N VAL A 265 5.92 -10.44 13.76
CA VAL A 265 5.40 -11.79 13.97
C VAL A 265 3.92 -11.89 13.54
N PHE A 266 3.58 -11.36 12.36
CA PHE A 266 2.29 -11.59 11.73
C PHE A 266 2.44 -12.34 10.39
N PRO A 267 1.53 -13.27 10.05
CA PRO A 267 1.72 -14.20 8.94
C PRO A 267 1.82 -13.51 7.58
N GLU A 268 1.24 -12.32 7.45
CA GLU A 268 1.23 -11.56 6.21
C GLU A 268 2.55 -10.80 5.95
N TYR A 269 3.44 -10.68 6.94
CA TYR A 269 4.64 -9.85 6.84
C TYR A 269 5.55 -10.24 5.67
N ARG A 270 5.84 -11.54 5.51
CA ARG A 270 6.72 -12.03 4.42
C ARG A 270 6.12 -11.81 3.02
N PRO A 271 4.87 -12.24 2.73
CA PRO A 271 4.22 -11.93 1.45
C PRO A 271 4.16 -10.43 1.16
N PHE A 272 3.80 -9.63 2.16
CA PHE A 272 3.76 -8.18 2.06
C PHE A 272 5.13 -7.62 1.68
N LEU A 273 6.21 -8.04 2.34
CA LEU A 273 7.53 -7.52 2.09
C LEU A 273 7.98 -7.81 0.64
N GLY A 274 7.69 -9.00 0.10
CA GLY A 274 7.96 -9.32 -1.30
C GLY A 274 7.25 -8.37 -2.27
N ILE A 275 5.98 -8.08 -2.00
CA ILE A 275 5.16 -7.15 -2.81
C ILE A 275 5.65 -5.72 -2.69
N LEU A 276 5.98 -5.29 -1.47
CA LEU A 276 6.50 -3.96 -1.20
C LEU A 276 7.77 -3.68 -2.03
N LYS A 277 8.70 -4.64 -2.07
CA LYS A 277 9.94 -4.52 -2.87
C LYS A 277 9.65 -4.30 -4.35
N VAL A 278 8.75 -5.11 -4.92
CA VAL A 278 8.33 -4.98 -6.32
C VAL A 278 7.72 -3.60 -6.56
N TRP A 279 6.80 -3.16 -5.69
CA TRP A 279 6.15 -1.86 -5.84
C TRP A 279 7.09 -0.67 -5.67
N LEU A 280 8.08 -0.76 -4.76
CA LEU A 280 9.10 0.26 -4.61
C LEU A 280 10.00 0.34 -5.84
N GLN A 281 10.40 -0.81 -6.40
CA GLN A 281 11.18 -0.85 -7.63
C GLN A 281 10.38 -0.33 -8.83
N GLU A 282 9.14 -0.78 -9.02
CA GLU A 282 8.23 -0.29 -10.07
C GLU A 282 8.00 1.23 -9.92
N GLY A 283 7.72 1.68 -8.69
CA GLY A 283 7.49 3.09 -8.36
C GLY A 283 8.68 3.97 -8.67
N LEU A 284 9.86 3.65 -8.11
CA LEU A 284 11.08 4.42 -8.31
C LEU A 284 11.52 4.45 -9.79
N ASN A 285 11.40 3.34 -10.52
CA ASN A 285 11.71 3.30 -11.95
C ASN A 285 10.67 4.03 -12.81
N GLY A 286 9.41 4.11 -12.34
CA GLY A 286 8.33 4.81 -13.02
C GLY A 286 8.28 6.32 -12.76
N LEU A 287 9.09 6.84 -11.82
CA LEU A 287 9.16 8.28 -11.56
C LEU A 287 9.78 9.01 -12.76
N ASN A 288 9.03 9.96 -13.32
CA ASN A 288 9.49 10.79 -14.42
C ASN A 288 9.27 12.28 -14.11
N PRO A 289 10.32 13.04 -13.76
CA PRO A 289 10.21 14.47 -13.47
C PRO A 289 9.90 15.33 -14.71
N GLN A 290 10.03 14.81 -15.93
CA GLN A 290 9.70 15.55 -17.17
C GLN A 290 8.19 15.56 -17.46
N ASN A 291 7.42 14.63 -16.87
CA ASN A 291 5.97 14.61 -17.02
C ASN A 291 5.37 15.69 -16.12
N GLU A 292 4.78 16.74 -16.71
CA GLU A 292 4.25 17.91 -16.00
C GLU A 292 3.25 17.58 -14.87
N ARG A 293 2.47 16.50 -15.00
CA ARG A 293 1.54 16.07 -13.95
C ARG A 293 2.26 15.34 -12.82
N ALA A 294 3.24 14.50 -13.17
CA ALA A 294 4.01 13.72 -12.20
C ALA A 294 5.09 14.55 -11.50
N SER A 295 5.61 15.58 -12.16
CA SER A 295 6.65 16.47 -11.65
C SER A 295 6.24 17.08 -10.32
N ARG A 296 4.96 17.46 -10.16
CA ARG A 296 4.40 18.05 -8.93
C ARG A 296 4.54 17.20 -7.68
N HIS A 297 4.73 15.88 -7.83
CA HIS A 297 4.87 14.95 -6.71
C HIS A 297 6.22 14.23 -6.72
N PHE A 298 7.07 14.52 -7.70
CA PHE A 298 8.29 13.77 -7.97
C PHE A 298 9.19 13.65 -6.74
N MET A 299 9.58 14.77 -6.14
CA MET A 299 10.55 14.74 -5.04
C MET A 299 9.95 14.12 -3.77
N GLY A 300 8.68 14.41 -3.46
CA GLY A 300 7.98 13.76 -2.34
C GLY A 300 7.90 12.25 -2.51
N GLU A 301 7.46 11.78 -3.68
CA GLU A 301 7.38 10.36 -4.03
C GLU A 301 8.75 9.68 -4.00
N PHE A 302 9.76 10.32 -4.58
CA PHE A 302 11.13 9.84 -4.56
C PHE A 302 11.66 9.66 -3.14
N LEU A 303 11.50 10.67 -2.29
CA LEU A 303 12.00 10.64 -0.91
C LEU A 303 11.34 9.53 -0.11
N PHE A 304 10.00 9.46 -0.07
CA PHE A 304 9.34 8.46 0.77
C PHE A 304 9.59 7.03 0.27
N MET A 305 9.60 6.80 -1.05
CA MET A 305 9.88 5.48 -1.61
C MET A 305 11.33 5.07 -1.34
N SER A 306 12.28 6.00 -1.45
CA SER A 306 13.68 5.73 -1.13
C SER A 306 13.87 5.45 0.36
N LEU A 307 13.24 6.22 1.25
CA LEU A 307 13.27 5.97 2.69
C LEU A 307 12.67 4.60 3.04
N LEU A 308 11.53 4.23 2.47
CA LEU A 308 10.94 2.89 2.61
C LEU A 308 11.89 1.80 2.11
N ALA A 309 12.44 1.95 0.91
CA ALA A 309 13.34 1.01 0.27
C ALA A 309 14.58 0.73 1.12
N TYR A 310 15.28 1.77 1.57
CA TYR A 310 16.49 1.58 2.37
C TYR A 310 16.21 1.14 3.81
N SER A 311 14.98 1.29 4.31
CA SER A 311 14.58 0.85 5.65
C SER A 311 14.09 -0.60 5.68
N LEU A 312 13.34 -1.05 4.67
CA LEU A 312 12.69 -2.36 4.65
C LEU A 312 13.31 -3.35 3.66
N ASP A 313 13.93 -2.85 2.59
CA ASP A 313 14.64 -3.65 1.59
C ASP A 313 16.10 -3.21 1.45
N HIS A 314 16.77 -2.95 2.57
CA HIS A 314 18.14 -2.43 2.60
C HIS A 314 19.05 -3.11 1.56
N ARG A 315 19.12 -4.46 1.56
CA ARG A 315 19.95 -5.22 0.62
C ARG A 315 19.55 -5.05 -0.85
N GLY A 316 18.25 -5.06 -1.17
CA GLY A 316 17.78 -4.89 -2.55
C GLY A 316 17.97 -3.46 -3.04
N ALA A 317 17.66 -2.47 -2.19
CA ALA A 317 17.84 -1.05 -2.47
C ALA A 317 19.29 -0.71 -2.83
N HIS A 318 20.27 -1.35 -2.19
CA HIS A 318 21.69 -1.21 -2.56
C HIS A 318 22.03 -1.71 -3.97
N GLN A 319 21.25 -2.63 -4.53
CA GLN A 319 21.47 -3.22 -5.85
C GLN A 319 20.76 -2.45 -6.95
N TYR A 320 19.50 -2.06 -6.74
CA TYR A 320 18.71 -1.34 -7.74
C TYR A 320 18.78 0.18 -7.62
N GLY A 321 19.14 0.73 -6.45
CA GLY A 321 19.20 2.16 -6.19
C GLY A 321 20.05 2.94 -7.21
N PRO A 322 21.30 2.53 -7.47
CA PRO A 322 22.14 3.17 -8.50
C PRO A 322 21.59 3.09 -9.93
N ARG A 323 20.59 2.25 -10.17
CA ARG A 323 19.97 2.04 -11.50
C ARG A 323 18.66 2.81 -11.68
N ILE A 324 18.22 3.56 -10.67
CA ILE A 324 16.99 4.34 -10.73
C ILE A 324 17.17 5.47 -11.77
N PRO A 325 16.44 5.46 -12.90
CA PRO A 325 16.68 6.38 -14.00
C PRO A 325 16.56 7.85 -13.60
N CYS A 326 15.59 8.17 -12.74
CA CYS A 326 15.29 9.55 -12.37
C CYS A 326 16.37 10.22 -11.50
N ALA A 327 17.25 9.45 -10.86
CA ALA A 327 18.36 10.00 -10.11
C ALA A 327 19.45 10.59 -11.02
N SER A 328 19.67 9.99 -12.19
CA SER A 328 20.67 10.45 -13.15
C SER A 328 20.17 11.54 -14.12
N LEU A 329 18.88 11.90 -14.06
CA LEU A 329 18.28 12.89 -14.95
C LEU A 329 18.76 14.31 -14.61
N ARG A 330 19.63 14.87 -15.46
CA ARG A 330 20.16 16.23 -15.34
C ARG A 330 19.17 17.28 -15.87
N LEU A 331 18.07 17.51 -15.16
CA LEU A 331 17.14 18.60 -15.45
C LEU A 331 17.57 19.90 -14.75
N PRO A 332 17.54 21.08 -15.39
CA PRO A 332 17.96 22.34 -14.77
C PRO A 332 17.29 22.62 -13.43
N MET A 333 16.01 22.27 -13.30
CA MET A 333 15.22 22.42 -12.06
C MET A 333 15.59 21.44 -10.94
N LEU A 334 16.37 20.41 -11.23
CA LEU A 334 16.84 19.40 -10.28
C LEU A 334 18.34 19.49 -10.01
N ILE A 335 19.06 20.39 -10.68
CA ILE A 335 20.52 20.55 -10.56
C ILE A 335 20.82 21.66 -9.56
N HIS A 336 21.74 21.38 -8.63
CA HIS A 336 22.18 22.37 -7.65
C HIS A 336 22.90 23.53 -8.36
N SER A 337 22.98 24.71 -7.75
CA SER A 337 23.69 25.88 -8.31
C SER A 337 25.15 25.61 -8.68
N SER A 338 25.78 24.60 -8.07
CA SER A 338 27.13 24.13 -8.40
C SER A 338 27.23 23.25 -9.66
N GLY A 339 26.10 22.79 -10.23
CA GLY A 339 26.05 22.01 -11.46
C GLY A 339 26.41 20.52 -11.33
N GLN A 340 26.88 20.05 -10.18
CA GLN A 340 27.58 18.77 -10.08
C GLN A 340 26.69 17.53 -9.89
N ALA A 341 25.56 17.66 -9.20
CA ALA A 341 24.65 16.54 -8.92
C ALA A 341 23.20 17.03 -8.78
N THR A 342 22.26 16.07 -8.90
CA THR A 342 20.85 16.35 -8.63
C THR A 342 20.51 16.06 -7.16
N ALA A 343 19.48 16.69 -6.61
CA ALA A 343 19.03 16.37 -5.26
C ALA A 343 18.68 14.89 -5.09
N ALA A 344 18.10 14.27 -6.12
CA ALA A 344 17.74 12.85 -6.11
C ALA A 344 19.00 11.95 -6.07
N GLU A 345 20.00 12.27 -6.88
CA GLU A 345 21.31 11.59 -6.89
C GLU A 345 22.01 11.67 -5.53
N GLU A 346 22.15 12.89 -5.00
CA GLU A 346 22.76 13.13 -3.69
C GLU A 346 22.02 12.41 -2.55
N SER A 347 20.68 12.36 -2.64
CA SER A 347 19.84 11.59 -1.72
C SER A 347 20.13 10.09 -1.76
N LEU A 348 20.34 9.49 -2.94
CA LEU A 348 20.69 8.07 -3.03
C LEU A 348 22.11 7.79 -2.56
N VAL A 349 23.07 8.66 -2.87
CA VAL A 349 24.44 8.57 -2.36
C VAL A 349 24.43 8.59 -0.83
N TRP A 350 23.60 9.45 -0.25
CA TRP A 350 23.36 9.50 1.19
C TRP A 350 22.75 8.21 1.73
N LEU A 351 21.59 7.80 1.22
CA LEU A 351 20.84 6.65 1.73
C LEU A 351 21.62 5.33 1.58
N THR A 352 22.49 5.27 0.56
CA THR A 352 23.44 4.17 0.36
C THR A 352 24.54 4.17 1.42
N GLY A 353 25.04 5.33 1.87
CA GLY A 353 25.99 5.41 2.98
C GLY A 353 27.34 4.71 2.75
N LYS A 354 27.68 4.33 1.51
CA LYS A 354 28.93 3.62 1.17
C LYS A 354 30.12 4.54 1.00
N GLU A 355 29.88 5.81 0.66
CA GLU A 355 30.95 6.74 0.34
C GLU A 355 31.32 7.60 1.55
N PRO A 356 32.60 7.98 1.71
CA PRO A 356 33.00 8.97 2.71
C PRO A 356 32.21 10.29 2.58
N SER A 357 31.81 10.65 1.36
CA SER A 357 30.99 11.82 1.03
C SER A 357 29.50 11.67 1.34
N SER A 358 29.00 10.47 1.67
CA SER A 358 27.55 10.21 1.79
C SER A 358 26.84 11.19 2.73
N LEU A 359 27.43 11.50 3.88
CA LEU A 359 26.80 12.44 4.84
C LEU A 359 26.73 13.87 4.28
N MET A 360 27.76 14.32 3.58
CA MET A 360 27.76 15.62 2.91
C MET A 360 26.75 15.65 1.77
N ALA A 361 26.67 14.58 0.96
CA ALA A 361 25.66 14.44 -0.08
C ALA A 361 24.24 14.57 0.51
N GLY A 362 23.98 13.96 1.67
CA GLY A 362 22.68 14.07 2.34
C GLY A 362 22.34 15.50 2.75
N VAL A 363 23.31 16.23 3.29
CA VAL A 363 23.14 17.65 3.66
C VAL A 363 22.97 18.55 2.44
N LEU A 364 23.74 18.35 1.38
CA LEU A 364 23.58 19.10 0.14
C LEU A 364 22.23 18.82 -0.51
N SER A 365 21.80 17.56 -0.53
CA SER A 365 20.47 17.17 -1.00
C SER A 365 19.37 17.82 -0.17
N ALA A 366 19.46 17.81 1.17
CA ALA A 366 18.49 18.47 2.04
C ALA A 366 18.38 19.97 1.76
N ARG A 367 19.52 20.66 1.68
CA ARG A 367 19.58 22.08 1.34
C ARG A 367 18.94 22.34 -0.02
N HIS A 368 19.36 21.58 -1.03
CA HIS A 368 18.85 21.69 -2.38
C HIS A 368 17.33 21.50 -2.44
N ILE A 369 16.79 20.47 -1.79
CA ILE A 369 15.35 20.22 -1.70
C ILE A 369 14.64 21.41 -1.02
N SER A 370 15.23 21.99 0.02
CA SER A 370 14.65 23.17 0.69
C SER A 370 14.70 24.45 -0.18
N ASP A 371 15.69 24.56 -1.06
CA ASP A 371 15.87 25.69 -1.98
C ASP A 371 15.00 25.55 -3.24
N MET A 372 14.57 24.34 -3.59
CA MET A 372 13.70 24.09 -4.73
C MET A 372 12.35 24.80 -4.57
N THR A 373 12.05 25.71 -5.51
CA THR A 373 10.75 26.40 -5.57
C THR A 373 9.76 25.74 -6.51
N THR A 374 10.26 24.89 -7.41
CA THR A 374 9.51 24.31 -8.54
C THR A 374 8.74 23.05 -8.16
N PHE A 375 9.16 22.34 -7.12
CA PHE A 375 8.60 21.05 -6.75
C PHE A 375 7.89 21.13 -5.40
N PRO A 376 6.57 20.88 -5.36
CA PRO A 376 5.88 20.62 -4.11
C PRO A 376 6.50 19.40 -3.42
N ILE A 377 6.87 19.57 -2.15
CA ILE A 377 7.45 18.51 -1.34
C ILE A 377 6.42 18.06 -0.31
N ASP A 378 6.26 16.74 -0.16
CA ASP A 378 5.56 16.20 0.99
C ASP A 378 6.42 16.43 2.23
N ILE A 379 5.93 17.33 3.09
CA ILE A 379 6.59 17.69 4.34
C ILE A 379 6.91 16.47 5.20
N HIS A 380 6.06 15.44 5.21
CA HIS A 380 6.30 14.24 6.03
C HIS A 380 7.51 13.46 5.52
N ALA A 381 7.62 13.31 4.19
CA ALA A 381 8.75 12.63 3.56
C ALA A 381 10.06 13.39 3.83
N PHE A 382 10.02 14.72 3.72
CA PHE A 382 11.19 15.55 3.94
C PHE A 382 11.60 15.62 5.42
N VAL A 383 10.64 15.74 6.35
CA VAL A 383 10.92 15.65 7.79
C VAL A 383 11.54 14.29 8.13
N GLY A 384 10.98 13.18 7.64
CA GLY A 384 11.57 11.85 7.84
C GLY A 384 13.00 11.74 7.29
N TYR A 385 13.28 12.38 6.14
CA TYR A 385 14.62 12.49 5.59
C TYR A 385 15.56 13.30 6.49
N LEU A 386 15.12 14.47 6.96
CA LEU A 386 15.89 15.36 7.82
C LEU A 386 16.15 14.74 9.19
N GLU A 387 15.18 14.07 9.81
CA GLU A 387 15.36 13.36 11.08
C GLU A 387 16.43 12.29 10.96
N LEU A 388 16.34 11.47 9.91
CA LEU A 388 17.32 10.44 9.64
C LEU A 388 18.71 11.06 9.43
N LEU A 389 18.82 12.07 8.56
CA LEU A 389 20.09 12.76 8.30
C LEU A 389 20.69 13.37 9.58
N THR A 390 19.87 14.05 10.36
CA THR A 390 20.26 14.69 11.63
C THR A 390 20.79 13.65 12.61
N SER A 391 20.12 12.50 12.74
CA SER A 391 20.56 11.43 13.63
C SER A 391 22.00 10.98 13.33
N HIS A 392 22.34 10.82 12.04
CA HIS A 392 23.68 10.47 11.63
C HIS A 392 24.67 11.62 11.79
N VAL A 393 24.30 12.87 11.47
CA VAL A 393 25.20 14.03 11.69
C VAL A 393 25.59 14.13 13.16
N VAL A 394 24.61 14.04 14.07
CA VAL A 394 24.82 14.11 15.52
C VAL A 394 25.71 12.97 16.00
N VAL A 395 25.43 11.72 15.61
CA VAL A 395 26.25 10.57 16.02
C VAL A 395 27.67 10.68 15.46
N ASN A 396 27.85 10.95 14.17
CA ASN A 396 29.17 11.10 13.57
C ASN A 396 30.00 12.20 14.22
N ARG A 397 29.39 13.34 14.53
CA ARG A 397 30.07 14.45 15.19
C ARG A 397 30.60 14.05 16.56
N ASN A 398 29.80 13.32 17.34
CA ASN A 398 30.21 12.86 18.67
C ASN A 398 31.27 11.76 18.60
N LEU A 399 31.17 10.84 17.64
CA LEU A 399 32.19 9.79 17.43
C LEU A 399 33.55 10.38 17.04
N GLN A 400 33.58 11.51 16.33
CA GLN A 400 34.83 12.15 15.88
C GLN A 400 35.43 13.14 16.87
N GLY A 401 34.64 13.65 17.82
CA GLY A 401 35.10 14.59 18.83
C GLY A 401 36.17 14.02 19.77
N SER A 402 36.34 12.70 19.77
CA SER A 402 37.39 12.05 20.53
C SER A 402 38.73 12.12 19.81
N LYS A 403 39.65 12.90 20.37
CA LYS A 403 41.06 12.97 19.94
C LYS A 403 41.86 11.72 20.33
N LEU A 404 41.32 10.89 21.24
CA LEU A 404 42.00 9.69 21.73
C LEU A 404 41.56 8.46 20.92
N PRO A 405 42.50 7.73 20.27
CA PRO A 405 42.19 6.48 19.59
C PRO A 405 41.50 5.51 20.56
N GLY A 406 40.28 5.07 20.23
CA GLY A 406 39.53 4.09 21.03
C GLY A 406 38.51 4.67 22.02
N GLU A 407 38.51 5.98 22.28
CA GLU A 407 37.52 6.61 23.17
C GLU A 407 36.34 7.20 22.38
N ALA A 408 35.62 6.42 21.58
CA ALA A 408 34.40 6.90 20.95
C ALA A 408 33.33 7.18 22.03
N LYS A 409 33.26 8.41 22.54
CA LYS A 409 32.33 8.76 23.63
C LYS A 409 31.01 9.24 23.05
N LEU A 410 30.07 8.31 22.84
CA LEU A 410 28.64 8.63 22.84
C LEU A 410 28.13 8.98 24.26
N HIS A 411 29.02 8.98 25.26
CA HIS A 411 28.71 9.44 26.61
C HIS A 411 28.14 10.86 26.58
N ARG A 412 27.05 11.06 27.33
CA ARG A 412 26.29 12.32 27.42
C ARG A 412 25.47 12.68 26.19
N LEU A 413 25.42 11.82 25.18
CA LEU A 413 24.47 11.99 24.08
C LEU A 413 23.17 11.25 24.39
N THR A 414 22.09 12.02 24.56
CA THR A 414 20.73 11.45 24.65
C THR A 414 20.12 11.46 23.26
N LEU A 415 19.72 10.29 22.75
CA LEU A 415 19.10 10.14 21.43
C LEU A 415 17.71 9.52 21.55
N PRO A 416 16.77 9.90 20.67
CA PRO A 416 15.58 9.09 20.43
C PRO A 416 16.00 7.65 20.11
N ARG A 417 15.26 6.68 20.66
CA ARG A 417 15.52 5.25 20.39
C ARG A 417 15.54 4.94 18.89
N THR A 418 14.64 5.55 18.13
CA THR A 418 14.54 5.42 16.67
C THR A 418 15.80 5.87 15.96
N TRP A 419 16.40 6.98 16.41
CA TRP A 419 17.66 7.51 15.87
C TRP A 419 18.82 6.57 16.17
N ALA A 420 18.93 6.11 17.41
CA ALA A 420 19.99 5.16 17.80
C ALA A 420 19.94 3.89 16.95
N ILE A 421 18.76 3.29 16.78
CA ILE A 421 18.59 2.07 15.98
C ILE A 421 18.89 2.35 14.50
N ALA A 422 18.41 3.46 13.94
CA ALA A 422 18.62 3.81 12.54
C ALA A 422 20.11 4.00 12.20
N VAL A 423 20.86 4.66 13.08
CA VAL A 423 22.31 4.89 12.90
C VAL A 423 23.10 3.59 13.09
N LEU A 424 22.76 2.79 14.10
CA LEU A 424 23.44 1.50 14.34
C LEU A 424 23.19 0.49 13.23
N ALA A 425 22.01 0.50 12.61
CA ALA A 425 21.70 -0.34 11.47
C ALA A 425 22.47 0.05 10.20
N ARG A 426 22.97 1.30 10.13
CA ARG A 426 23.69 1.86 8.97
C ARG A 426 24.86 2.73 9.42
N PRO A 427 25.97 2.14 9.88
CA PRO A 427 27.13 2.93 10.23
C PRO A 427 27.63 3.67 8.98
N SER A 428 27.69 4.99 9.05
CA SER A 428 28.30 5.81 8.01
C SER A 428 29.80 5.97 8.26
N PRO A 429 30.62 6.09 7.21
CA PRO A 429 32.03 6.41 7.37
C PRO A 429 32.21 7.76 8.09
N PRO A 430 33.27 7.91 8.91
CA PRO A 430 33.51 9.15 9.64
C PRO A 430 33.77 10.32 8.69
N TYR A 431 33.09 11.44 8.90
CA TYR A 431 33.15 12.66 8.09
C TYR A 431 33.57 13.92 8.86
N ARG A 432 34.75 14.50 8.55
CA ARG A 432 35.46 15.49 9.39
C ARG A 432 35.11 16.97 9.22
N LYS A 433 34.23 17.39 8.29
CA LYS A 433 34.05 18.84 8.00
C LYS A 433 32.84 19.46 8.71
N PHE A 434 33.06 20.63 9.34
CA PHE A 434 32.04 21.43 10.05
C PHE A 434 30.93 22.03 9.16
N VAL A 435 31.19 22.20 7.86
CA VAL A 435 30.26 22.78 6.87
C VAL A 435 28.91 22.05 6.80
N VAL A 436 28.86 20.80 7.29
CA VAL A 436 27.66 19.95 7.32
C VAL A 436 26.55 20.51 8.23
N VAL A 437 26.90 21.13 9.35
CA VAL A 437 25.90 21.55 10.35
C VAL A 437 25.15 22.81 9.92
N SER A 438 25.86 23.81 9.39
CA SER A 438 25.24 25.08 8.97
C SER A 438 24.24 24.89 7.83
N ASN A 439 24.59 24.08 6.82
CA ASN A 439 23.69 23.78 5.69
C ASN A 439 22.44 23.00 6.14
N LEU A 440 22.57 22.12 7.14
CA LEU A 440 21.43 21.40 7.70
C LEU A 440 20.50 22.33 8.48
N VAL A 441 21.06 23.26 9.27
CA VAL A 441 20.28 24.29 9.96
C VAL A 441 19.53 25.16 8.97
N GLU A 442 20.18 25.62 7.89
CA GLU A 442 19.55 26.38 6.81
C GLU A 442 18.37 25.61 6.18
N ALA A 443 18.52 24.31 5.95
CA ALA A 443 17.42 23.48 5.44
C ALA A 443 16.21 23.42 6.40
N PHE A 444 16.46 23.36 7.72
CA PHE A 444 15.40 23.43 8.74
C PHE A 444 14.76 24.83 8.80
N GLU A 445 15.55 25.90 8.72
CA GLU A 445 15.04 27.27 8.69
C GLU A 445 14.15 27.52 7.47
N ASN A 446 14.58 27.06 6.29
CA ASN A 446 13.80 27.13 5.06
C ASN A 446 12.48 26.35 5.16
N LEU A 447 12.51 25.18 5.80
CA LEU A 447 11.31 24.38 6.05
C LEU A 447 10.35 25.10 7.00
N LEU A 448 10.86 25.58 8.15
CA LEU A 448 10.07 26.31 9.15
C LEU A 448 9.47 27.60 8.57
N TYR A 449 10.26 28.35 7.81
CA TYR A 449 9.80 29.54 7.10
C TYR A 449 8.66 29.19 6.14
N GLY A 450 8.82 28.11 5.37
CA GLY A 450 7.82 27.59 4.46
C GLY A 450 6.49 27.21 5.10
N ILE A 451 6.54 26.60 6.29
CA ILE A 451 5.36 26.21 7.06
C ILE A 451 4.64 27.43 7.65
N THR A 452 5.42 28.38 8.19
CA THR A 452 4.89 29.56 8.89
C THR A 452 4.38 30.64 7.95
N HIS A 453 4.92 30.72 6.72
CA HIS A 453 4.57 31.75 5.72
C HIS A 453 4.05 31.14 4.41
N PRO A 454 2.92 30.40 4.42
CA PRO A 454 2.41 29.70 3.24
C PRO A 454 2.01 30.65 2.11
N GLU A 455 1.67 31.91 2.41
CA GLU A 455 1.39 32.96 1.40
C GLU A 455 2.63 33.25 0.53
N SER A 456 3.81 33.25 1.15
CA SER A 456 5.11 33.43 0.47
C SER A 456 5.62 32.13 -0.14
N SER A 457 5.01 31.00 0.22
CA SER A 457 5.47 29.66 -0.09
C SER A 457 4.40 28.89 -0.87
N ARG A 458 4.39 29.04 -2.19
CA ARG A 458 3.76 28.05 -3.09
C ARG A 458 4.40 26.63 -2.98
N ARG A 459 5.37 26.43 -2.07
CA ARG A 459 6.36 25.34 -2.06
C ARG A 459 5.92 24.09 -1.28
N TYR A 460 5.04 24.21 -0.27
CA TYR A 460 4.64 23.09 0.58
C TYR A 460 3.15 22.79 0.43
N SER A 461 2.83 21.65 -0.18
CA SER A 461 1.46 21.16 -0.32
C SER A 461 1.18 20.12 0.77
N SER A 462 0.37 20.46 1.76
CA SER A 462 -0.13 19.50 2.76
C SER A 462 -1.24 18.56 2.23
N LYS A 463 -1.40 18.44 0.91
CA LYS A 463 -2.47 17.63 0.29
C LYS A 463 -2.18 16.13 0.40
N GLY A 464 -2.54 15.58 1.56
CA GLY A 464 -2.82 14.15 1.78
C GLY A 464 -4.30 13.83 1.98
N ASP A 465 -5.21 14.83 1.93
CA ASP A 465 -6.66 14.62 2.07
C ASP A 465 -7.44 15.44 1.04
N SER A 466 -8.47 14.83 0.48
CA SER A 466 -9.48 15.43 -0.42
C SER A 466 -10.42 16.42 0.30
N SER A 467 -9.96 17.12 1.33
CA SER A 467 -10.71 18.19 1.98
C SER A 467 -9.79 19.36 2.31
N GLN A 468 -9.98 20.47 1.59
CA GLN A 468 -9.65 21.80 2.07
C GLN A 468 -10.15 21.92 3.52
N ASN A 469 -9.29 22.32 4.49
CA ASN A 469 -9.62 23.00 5.76
C ASN A 469 -8.59 22.81 6.91
N VAL A 470 -7.47 22.09 6.73
CA VAL A 470 -6.50 21.88 7.84
C VAL A 470 -5.59 23.10 8.10
N THR A 471 -5.36 23.97 7.13
CA THR A 471 -4.45 25.13 7.28
C THR A 471 -5.01 26.28 8.13
N GLN A 472 -6.32 26.33 8.41
CA GLN A 472 -6.90 27.40 9.24
C GLN A 472 -6.86 27.13 10.75
N SER A 473 -6.88 25.87 11.21
CA SER A 473 -6.88 25.59 12.66
C SER A 473 -5.51 25.72 13.32
N PHE A 474 -4.42 25.59 12.56
CA PHE A 474 -3.06 25.79 13.07
C PHE A 474 -2.68 27.27 13.22
N ARG A 475 -3.28 28.17 12.42
CA ARG A 475 -3.02 29.62 12.45
C ARG A 475 -3.52 30.32 13.74
N ALA A 476 -4.43 29.71 14.50
CA ALA A 476 -5.12 30.40 15.60
C ALA A 476 -4.50 30.18 17.00
N ARG A 477 -3.48 29.31 17.17
CA ARG A 477 -3.03 28.90 18.52
C ARG A 477 -1.58 29.20 18.89
N TRP A 478 -0.78 29.78 18.00
CA TRP A 478 0.58 30.23 18.33
C TRP A 478 0.62 31.76 18.44
N ARG A 479 0.15 32.28 19.59
CA ARG A 479 0.61 33.57 20.11
C ARG A 479 1.62 33.27 21.22
N PRO A 480 2.91 33.63 21.06
CA PRO A 480 3.83 33.61 22.18
C PRO A 480 3.71 34.94 22.92
N ASP A 481 2.84 35.00 23.93
CA ASP A 481 3.04 35.92 25.05
C ASP A 481 4.02 35.26 26.02
N PHE A 482 5.31 35.31 25.69
CA PHE A 482 6.38 35.13 26.66
C PHE A 482 7.02 36.51 26.89
N VAL A 483 6.39 37.27 27.79
CA VAL A 483 6.98 38.45 28.42
C VAL A 483 7.69 37.99 29.68
N LYS A 484 9.00 38.28 29.72
CA LYS A 484 9.88 38.49 30.88
C LYS A 484 9.36 38.02 32.25
N HIS A 485 10.03 37.01 32.81
CA HIS A 485 10.61 37.06 34.15
C HIS A 485 11.85 36.17 34.23
#